data_AF-A0A7K3AP02-F1
#
_entry.id   AF-A0A7K3AP02-F1
#
_cell.length_a   1.000
_cell.length_b   1.000
_cell.length_c   1.000
_cell.angle_alpha   90.00
_cell.angle_beta   90.00
_cell.angle_gamma   90.00
#
_symmetry.space_group_name_H-M   'P 1'
#
loop_
_entity.id
_entity.type
_entity.pdbx_description
1 polymer ?
#
loop_
_entity_poly.entity_id
_entity_poly.type
_entity_poly.pdbx_seq_one_letter_code
_entity_poly.pdbx_strand_id
1 'polypeptide(L)'
;VQATEAEVRELLEGVEGAGIAAVNGPRAVVLSGTDVAVLPIVETLRGRGVKTKQLQVSHAFHSPLMEPMLADFAAVVEGLTFSAPGLAIVSNVTGAVASAQELCEPGYWVRHVREAVRFGDGVEALVAAGVSSFVELGPDGVLSAMAREVLPEGADIACVPVMRRDRDEVREFLTGLARLTVRGVDVTWEPLTAGGRRVELPTYAFQRERYWLEVPSAVGDVTTAGLVASEHPLLGAIMRRADVDGVVFTGRWSLRSHPWLGEHRVGSSVVFPGTGFVELLVRAGDEVGCGRIEELTQETPLVVPERGALRLQVVVGSPEESGLRGVAVYSRLEEADEDVPWTRHASGLLSSSDSAAGFELAQWPPAGAEPLDVDNLYQRLADAGLVYGERFQGLQAGWIKGEDIYAEIRLPEHAVAEAEQYALHPAVLDAALQASGLNDSPEMQATAYVPFSWSGVSLFAVGASVLRVCVRHVARDRVSL
;
A
#
# COMPACT_ATOMS: atom_id res chain seq x y z
N VAL A 1 -46.23 -26.19 6.11
CA VAL A 1 -46.86 -25.76 4.84
C VAL A 1 -46.40 -24.35 4.51
N GLN A 2 -46.24 -24.01 3.23
CA GLN A 2 -45.79 -22.67 2.81
C GLN A 2 -46.96 -21.67 2.67
N ALA A 3 -47.72 -21.51 3.74
CA ALA A 3 -48.93 -20.68 3.82
C ALA A 3 -48.86 -19.77 5.04
N THR A 4 -49.65 -18.69 5.03
CA THR A 4 -49.81 -17.77 6.16
C THR A 4 -50.63 -18.42 7.27
N GLU A 5 -50.49 -17.90 8.50
CA GLU A 5 -51.30 -18.35 9.63
C GLU A 5 -52.81 -18.18 9.37
N ALA A 6 -53.21 -17.05 8.78
CA ALA A 6 -54.60 -16.75 8.48
C ALA A 6 -55.23 -17.76 7.51
N GLU A 7 -54.54 -18.06 6.39
CA GLU A 7 -54.98 -19.07 5.42
C GLU A 7 -55.14 -20.45 6.06
N VAL A 8 -54.27 -20.81 7.00
CA VAL A 8 -54.33 -22.10 7.69
C VAL A 8 -55.44 -22.12 8.74
N ARG A 9 -55.66 -21.02 9.47
CA ARG A 9 -56.75 -20.91 10.45
C ARG A 9 -58.12 -21.05 9.78
N GLU A 10 -58.34 -20.40 8.64
CA GLU A 10 -59.58 -20.53 7.86
C GLU A 10 -59.88 -22.00 7.50
N LEU A 11 -58.86 -22.77 7.11
CA LEU A 11 -59.00 -24.18 6.76
C LEU A 11 -59.17 -25.11 7.98
N LEU A 12 -58.85 -24.64 9.18
CA LEU A 12 -59.03 -25.38 10.43
C LEU A 12 -60.39 -25.10 11.08
N GLU A 13 -61.15 -24.11 10.61
CA GLU A 13 -62.47 -23.81 11.17
C GLU A 13 -63.40 -25.02 11.08
N GLY A 14 -63.90 -25.48 12.24
CA GLY A 14 -64.78 -26.65 12.34
C GLY A 14 -64.08 -28.00 12.21
N VAL A 15 -62.75 -28.05 12.12
CA VAL A 15 -61.98 -29.31 12.09
C VAL A 15 -61.54 -29.70 13.49
N GLU A 16 -62.09 -30.80 14.01
CA GLU A 16 -61.65 -31.37 15.28
C GLU A 16 -60.37 -32.22 15.12
N GLY A 17 -59.53 -32.25 16.16
CA GLY A 17 -58.35 -33.12 16.18
C GLY A 17 -57.16 -32.66 15.33
N ALA A 18 -57.18 -31.41 14.83
CA ALA A 18 -56.06 -30.74 14.19
C ALA A 18 -55.89 -29.32 14.74
N GLY A 19 -54.67 -28.79 14.66
CA GLY A 19 -54.33 -27.44 15.07
C GLY A 19 -53.04 -26.95 14.43
N ILE A 20 -52.70 -25.70 14.72
CA ILE A 20 -51.40 -25.13 14.37
C ILE A 20 -50.41 -25.49 15.46
N ALA A 21 -49.36 -26.21 15.09
CA ALA A 21 -48.29 -26.59 15.99
C ALA A 21 -47.26 -25.47 16.17
N ALA A 22 -46.97 -24.76 15.08
CA ALA A 22 -45.96 -23.70 15.06
C ALA A 22 -46.22 -22.70 13.93
N VAL A 23 -45.88 -21.44 14.18
CA VAL A 23 -45.77 -20.36 13.20
C VAL A 23 -44.29 -19.98 13.17
N ASN A 24 -43.55 -20.55 12.22
CA ASN A 24 -42.09 -20.38 12.10
C ASN A 24 -41.70 -19.13 11.30
N GLY A 25 -42.65 -18.50 10.63
CA GLY A 25 -42.45 -17.29 9.85
C GLY A 25 -43.69 -16.92 9.04
N PRO A 26 -43.66 -15.81 8.28
CA PRO A 26 -44.84 -15.23 7.64
C PRO A 26 -45.59 -16.19 6.71
N ARG A 27 -44.87 -17.13 6.09
CA ARG A 27 -45.43 -18.18 5.22
C ARG A 27 -44.94 -19.58 5.60
N ALA A 28 -44.60 -19.82 6.85
CA ALA A 28 -44.04 -21.10 7.32
C ALA A 28 -44.79 -21.62 8.54
N VAL A 29 -45.90 -22.34 8.31
CA VAL A 29 -46.79 -22.83 9.37
C VAL A 29 -46.73 -24.35 9.47
N VAL A 30 -46.76 -24.91 10.69
CA VAL A 30 -46.80 -26.34 10.95
C VAL A 30 -48.20 -26.72 11.44
N LEU A 31 -48.81 -27.70 10.79
CA LEU A 31 -50.06 -28.33 11.21
C LEU A 31 -49.75 -29.60 12.00
N SER A 32 -50.46 -29.84 13.09
CA SER A 32 -50.36 -31.07 13.88
C SER A 32 -51.74 -31.58 14.28
N GLY A 33 -51.90 -32.89 14.34
CA GLY A 33 -53.18 -33.54 14.60
C GLY A 33 -53.21 -34.98 14.12
N THR A 34 -54.41 -35.56 14.06
CA THR A 34 -54.60 -36.88 13.45
C THR A 34 -54.44 -36.81 11.93
N ASP A 35 -54.01 -37.91 11.31
CA ASP A 35 -53.91 -38.00 9.85
C ASP A 35 -55.26 -37.69 9.16
N VAL A 36 -56.36 -38.18 9.73
CA VAL A 36 -57.71 -37.97 9.19
C VAL A 36 -58.13 -36.49 9.20
N ALA A 37 -57.62 -35.70 10.14
CA ALA A 37 -57.92 -34.27 10.26
C ALA A 37 -56.94 -33.39 9.45
N VAL A 38 -55.65 -33.74 9.43
CA VAL A 38 -54.60 -32.90 8.81
C VAL A 38 -54.46 -33.14 7.30
N LEU A 39 -54.58 -34.39 6.82
CA LEU A 39 -54.34 -34.70 5.41
C LEU A 39 -55.29 -33.98 4.45
N PRO A 40 -56.62 -33.86 4.71
CA PRO A 40 -57.52 -33.12 3.83
C PRO A 40 -57.14 -31.63 3.67
N ILE A 41 -56.66 -31.00 4.75
CA ILE A 41 -56.19 -29.61 4.75
C ILE A 41 -54.92 -29.49 3.89
N VAL A 42 -53.99 -30.42 4.07
CA VAL A 42 -52.75 -30.47 3.29
C VAL A 42 -53.03 -30.68 1.80
N GLU A 43 -53.96 -31.56 1.44
CA GLU A 43 -54.37 -31.78 0.04
C GLU A 43 -55.05 -30.54 -0.57
N THR A 44 -55.88 -29.84 0.20
CA THR A 44 -56.48 -28.56 -0.22
C THR A 44 -55.39 -27.52 -0.52
N LEU A 45 -54.38 -27.41 0.35
CA LEU A 45 -53.24 -26.50 0.14
C LEU A 45 -52.39 -26.92 -1.08
N ARG A 46 -52.13 -28.22 -1.26
CA ARG A 46 -51.44 -28.73 -2.46
C ARG A 46 -52.20 -28.42 -3.75
N GLY A 47 -53.53 -28.57 -3.75
CA GLY A 47 -54.39 -28.20 -4.88
C GLY A 47 -54.32 -26.71 -5.23
N ARG A 48 -54.02 -25.85 -4.24
CA ARG A 48 -53.74 -24.41 -4.43
C ARG A 48 -52.29 -24.10 -4.83
N GLY A 49 -51.47 -25.13 -5.10
CA GLY A 49 -50.05 -24.98 -5.46
C GLY A 49 -49.11 -24.68 -4.28
N VAL A 50 -49.58 -24.81 -3.04
CA VAL A 50 -48.75 -24.55 -1.84
C VAL A 50 -47.79 -25.71 -1.59
N LYS A 51 -46.51 -25.40 -1.35
CA LYS A 51 -45.51 -26.40 -0.97
C LYS A 51 -45.79 -26.94 0.43
N THR A 52 -45.67 -28.25 0.58
CA THR A 52 -45.89 -28.96 1.85
C THR A 52 -44.78 -29.97 2.08
N LYS A 53 -44.45 -30.21 3.35
CA LYS A 53 -43.48 -31.22 3.78
C LYS A 53 -44.04 -31.88 5.04
N GLN A 54 -44.09 -33.20 5.05
CA GLN A 54 -44.46 -33.97 6.23
C GLN A 54 -43.25 -34.08 7.16
N LEU A 55 -43.46 -33.87 8.46
CA LEU A 55 -42.42 -34.02 9.48
C LEU A 55 -42.54 -35.41 10.11
N GLN A 56 -41.42 -36.11 10.24
CA GLN A 56 -41.35 -37.40 10.92
C GLN A 56 -41.21 -37.12 12.42
N VAL A 57 -42.32 -37.24 13.15
CA VAL A 57 -42.40 -37.00 14.59
C VAL A 57 -43.08 -38.18 15.27
N SER A 58 -42.74 -38.44 16.53
CA SER A 58 -43.35 -39.54 17.30
C SER A 58 -44.77 -39.20 17.76
N HIS A 59 -45.09 -37.92 17.93
CA HIS A 59 -46.38 -37.43 18.42
C HIS A 59 -46.73 -36.08 17.79
N ALA A 60 -48.02 -35.77 17.73
CA ALA A 60 -48.54 -34.48 17.30
C ALA A 60 -48.52 -33.47 18.44
N PHE A 61 -47.33 -32.98 18.80
CA PHE A 61 -47.16 -31.92 19.80
C PHE A 61 -47.88 -30.63 19.37
N HIS A 62 -48.19 -29.77 20.34
CA HIS A 62 -48.87 -28.49 20.11
C HIS A 62 -50.21 -28.64 19.37
N SER A 63 -50.95 -29.71 19.70
CA SER A 63 -52.21 -30.07 19.04
C SER A 63 -53.27 -30.49 20.06
N PRO A 64 -54.56 -30.60 19.66
CA PRO A 64 -55.60 -31.18 20.51
C PRO A 64 -55.24 -32.55 21.11
N LEU A 65 -54.39 -33.33 20.43
CA LEU A 65 -53.97 -34.63 20.95
C LEU A 65 -53.16 -34.57 22.25
N MET A 66 -52.75 -33.38 22.70
CA MET A 66 -52.13 -33.16 24.00
C MET A 66 -53.14 -33.07 25.14
N GLU A 67 -54.41 -32.72 24.88
CA GLU A 67 -55.42 -32.51 25.94
C GLU A 67 -55.55 -33.66 26.95
N PRO A 68 -55.53 -34.95 26.55
CA PRO A 68 -55.68 -36.05 27.50
C PRO A 68 -54.58 -36.13 28.56
N MET A 69 -53.38 -35.63 28.28
CA MET A 69 -52.24 -35.72 29.20
C MET A 69 -52.00 -34.44 30.02
N LEU A 70 -52.72 -33.34 29.73
CA LEU A 70 -52.44 -32.04 30.36
C LEU A 70 -52.66 -32.04 31.88
N ALA A 71 -53.65 -32.78 32.39
CA ALA A 71 -53.92 -32.84 33.82
C ALA A 71 -52.80 -33.56 34.60
N ASP A 72 -52.36 -34.71 34.10
CA ASP A 72 -51.25 -35.46 34.69
C ASP A 72 -49.93 -34.68 34.57
N PHE A 73 -49.71 -34.00 33.44
CA PHE A 73 -48.55 -33.13 33.25
C PHE A 73 -48.58 -31.93 34.21
N ALA A 74 -49.72 -31.28 34.40
CA ALA A 74 -49.88 -30.17 35.34
C ALA A 74 -49.51 -30.59 36.77
N ALA A 75 -49.99 -31.75 37.23
CA ALA A 75 -49.68 -32.27 38.56
C ALA A 75 -48.17 -32.46 38.77
N VAL A 76 -47.43 -32.87 37.73
CA VAL A 76 -45.96 -33.00 37.79
C VAL A 76 -45.30 -31.63 37.83
N VAL A 77 -45.71 -30.70 36.96
CA VAL A 77 -45.12 -29.36 36.83
C VAL A 77 -45.35 -28.52 38.10
N GLU A 78 -46.52 -28.64 38.73
CA GLU A 78 -46.83 -27.97 40.01
C GLU A 78 -45.92 -28.40 41.16
N GLY A 79 -45.35 -29.62 41.10
CA GLY A 79 -44.38 -30.11 42.07
C GLY A 79 -42.96 -29.54 41.88
N LEU A 80 -42.70 -28.79 40.81
CA LEU A 80 -41.38 -28.23 40.51
C LEU A 80 -41.17 -26.87 41.20
N THR A 81 -39.91 -26.57 41.51
CA THR A 81 -39.51 -25.25 42.00
C THR A 81 -39.07 -24.37 40.85
N PHE A 82 -39.72 -23.22 40.68
CA PHE A 82 -39.40 -22.23 39.66
C PHE A 82 -38.56 -21.09 40.22
N SER A 83 -37.60 -20.63 39.41
CA SER A 83 -36.74 -19.49 39.72
C SER A 83 -36.85 -18.46 38.60
N ALA A 84 -36.86 -17.18 38.97
CA ALA A 84 -36.86 -16.09 37.98
C ALA A 84 -35.65 -16.25 37.05
N PRO A 85 -35.82 -16.08 35.73
CA PRO A 85 -34.74 -16.28 34.78
C PRO A 85 -33.69 -15.19 34.91
N GLY A 86 -32.41 -15.58 34.83
CA GLY A 86 -31.28 -14.63 34.85
C GLY A 86 -31.07 -13.91 33.52
N LEU A 87 -31.73 -14.36 32.45
CA LEU A 87 -31.70 -13.78 31.11
C LEU A 87 -33.12 -13.49 30.65
N ALA A 88 -33.30 -12.45 29.82
CA ALA A 88 -34.58 -12.22 29.17
C ALA A 88 -34.92 -13.40 28.25
N ILE A 89 -36.16 -13.86 28.31
CA ILE A 89 -36.67 -14.97 27.52
C ILE A 89 -37.85 -14.46 26.70
N VAL A 90 -37.81 -14.71 25.39
CA VAL A 90 -38.98 -14.53 24.53
C VAL A 90 -39.80 -15.80 24.57
N SER A 91 -41.06 -15.68 24.98
CA SER A 91 -41.97 -16.82 25.11
C SER A 91 -42.36 -17.33 23.73
N ASN A 92 -42.21 -18.63 23.54
CA ASN A 92 -42.69 -19.31 22.34
C ASN A 92 -44.21 -19.50 22.32
N VAL A 93 -44.92 -19.12 23.39
CA VAL A 93 -46.39 -19.12 23.43
C VAL A 93 -46.94 -17.78 22.97
N THR A 94 -46.32 -16.68 23.42
CA THR A 94 -46.82 -15.31 23.16
C THR A 94 -46.07 -14.61 22.02
N GLY A 95 -44.86 -15.06 21.67
CA GLY A 95 -43.98 -14.38 20.73
C GLY A 95 -43.35 -13.09 21.28
N ALA A 96 -43.52 -12.80 22.57
CA ALA A 96 -43.04 -11.57 23.21
C ALA A 96 -42.10 -11.86 24.39
N VAL A 97 -41.38 -10.82 24.86
CA VAL A 97 -40.54 -10.94 26.06
C VAL A 97 -41.41 -11.29 27.27
N ALA A 98 -41.14 -12.45 27.86
CA ALA A 98 -41.91 -13.00 28.96
C ALA A 98 -41.51 -12.38 30.30
N SER A 99 -42.47 -12.25 31.21
CA SER A 99 -42.19 -11.87 32.59
C SER A 99 -41.69 -13.05 33.42
N ALA A 100 -40.94 -12.78 34.50
CA ALA A 100 -40.55 -13.83 35.44
C ALA A 100 -41.76 -14.51 36.07
N GLN A 101 -42.83 -13.76 36.34
CA GLN A 101 -44.06 -14.28 36.91
C GLN A 101 -44.75 -15.27 35.96
N GLU A 102 -44.80 -14.96 34.66
CA GLU A 102 -45.35 -15.83 33.64
C GLU A 102 -44.58 -17.15 33.54
N LEU A 103 -43.25 -17.09 33.47
CA LEU A 103 -42.42 -18.30 33.32
C LEU A 103 -42.36 -19.18 34.57
N CYS A 104 -42.55 -18.58 35.74
CA CYS A 104 -42.63 -19.29 37.02
C CYS A 104 -44.04 -19.82 37.33
N GLU A 105 -45.02 -19.59 36.46
CA GLU A 105 -46.37 -20.15 36.59
C GLU A 105 -46.40 -21.57 36.00
N PRO A 106 -46.76 -22.62 36.77
CA PRO A 106 -46.91 -23.98 36.23
C PRO A 106 -47.83 -24.05 34.99
N GLY A 107 -48.91 -23.26 35.03
CA GLY A 107 -49.87 -23.14 33.92
C GLY A 107 -49.25 -22.69 32.60
N TYR A 108 -48.17 -21.91 32.62
CA TYR A 108 -47.45 -21.52 31.40
C TYR A 108 -46.89 -22.74 30.66
N TRP A 109 -46.31 -23.70 31.38
CA TRP A 109 -45.71 -24.90 30.76
C TRP A 109 -46.76 -25.86 30.21
N VAL A 110 -47.91 -25.95 30.88
CA VAL A 110 -49.09 -26.68 30.38
C VAL A 110 -49.65 -26.04 29.12
N ARG A 111 -49.73 -24.70 29.07
CA ARG A 111 -50.07 -23.98 27.83
C ARG A 111 -49.04 -24.23 26.75
N HIS A 112 -47.75 -24.14 27.06
CA HIS A 112 -46.67 -24.26 26.09
C HIS A 112 -46.64 -25.62 25.36
N VAL A 113 -46.91 -26.73 26.06
CA VAL A 113 -46.96 -28.05 25.40
C VAL A 113 -48.17 -28.21 24.47
N ARG A 114 -49.24 -27.45 24.69
CA ARG A 114 -50.50 -27.52 23.95
C ARG A 114 -50.64 -26.49 22.84
N GLU A 115 -50.26 -25.25 23.11
CA GLU A 115 -50.46 -24.10 22.22
C GLU A 115 -49.38 -24.02 21.14
N ALA A 116 -49.66 -23.26 20.08
CA ALA A 116 -48.79 -23.11 18.92
C ALA A 116 -47.48 -22.38 19.28
N VAL A 117 -46.36 -22.88 18.79
CA VAL A 117 -45.05 -22.23 18.92
C VAL A 117 -44.95 -21.00 18.02
N ARG A 118 -44.82 -19.81 18.59
CA ARG A 118 -44.66 -18.50 17.93
C ARG A 118 -43.20 -18.19 17.59
N PHE A 119 -42.52 -19.10 16.89
CA PHE A 119 -41.09 -18.94 16.59
C PHE A 119 -40.79 -17.70 15.72
N GLY A 120 -41.59 -17.46 14.67
CA GLY A 120 -41.42 -16.31 13.79
C GLY A 120 -41.55 -14.99 14.54
N ASP A 121 -42.65 -14.81 15.26
CA ASP A 121 -42.87 -13.65 16.13
C ASP A 121 -41.74 -13.49 17.16
N GLY A 122 -41.24 -14.59 17.72
CA GLY A 122 -40.15 -14.55 18.68
C GLY A 122 -38.85 -14.03 18.08
N VAL A 123 -38.53 -14.41 16.84
CA VAL A 123 -37.40 -13.85 16.08
C VAL A 123 -37.62 -12.35 15.84
N GLU A 124 -38.82 -11.94 15.41
CA GLU A 124 -39.15 -10.52 15.20
C GLU A 124 -39.02 -9.70 16.49
N ALA A 125 -39.49 -10.22 17.63
CA ALA A 125 -39.35 -9.58 18.93
C ALA A 125 -37.88 -9.43 19.34
N LEU A 126 -37.03 -10.43 19.08
CA LEU A 126 -35.60 -10.36 19.35
C LEU A 126 -34.91 -9.30 18.46
N VAL A 127 -35.28 -9.22 17.17
CA VAL A 127 -34.78 -8.18 16.26
C VAL A 127 -35.21 -6.79 16.74
N ALA A 128 -36.49 -6.63 17.11
CA ALA A 128 -37.01 -5.36 17.65
C ALA A 128 -36.32 -4.95 18.95
N ALA A 129 -35.86 -5.91 19.76
CA ALA A 129 -35.06 -5.69 20.96
C ALA A 129 -33.57 -5.39 20.68
N GLY A 130 -33.15 -5.35 19.41
CA GLY A 130 -31.78 -5.01 19.00
C GLY A 130 -30.82 -6.21 18.92
N VAL A 131 -31.32 -7.45 18.93
CA VAL A 131 -30.47 -8.64 18.76
C VAL A 131 -29.95 -8.73 17.33
N SER A 132 -28.62 -8.78 17.18
CA SER A 132 -27.93 -8.85 15.89
C SER A 132 -27.22 -10.18 15.64
N SER A 133 -27.20 -11.09 16.63
CA SER A 133 -26.55 -12.40 16.53
C SER A 133 -27.37 -13.46 17.26
N PHE A 134 -27.78 -14.48 16.52
CA PHE A 134 -28.52 -15.65 17.00
C PHE A 134 -27.59 -16.86 17.03
N VAL A 135 -27.61 -17.59 18.15
CA VAL A 135 -26.87 -18.84 18.32
C VAL A 135 -27.88 -19.97 18.42
N GLU A 136 -27.80 -20.94 17.52
CA GLU A 136 -28.65 -22.13 17.58
C GLU A 136 -27.93 -23.24 18.35
N LEU A 137 -28.53 -23.59 19.50
CA LEU A 137 -28.13 -24.71 20.33
C LEU A 137 -28.96 -25.93 19.95
N GLY A 138 -28.37 -26.84 19.18
CA GLY A 138 -29.03 -28.04 18.72
C GLY A 138 -28.12 -28.86 17.82
N PRO A 139 -28.52 -30.10 17.46
CA PRO A 139 -27.68 -31.04 16.72
C PRO A 139 -27.49 -30.68 15.23
N ASP A 140 -28.14 -29.63 14.74
CA ASP A 140 -28.06 -29.16 13.35
C ASP A 140 -28.34 -27.64 13.29
N GLY A 141 -28.51 -27.09 12.08
CA GLY A 141 -28.74 -25.67 11.82
C GLY A 141 -30.11 -25.32 11.23
N VAL A 142 -31.17 -25.98 11.70
CA VAL A 142 -32.54 -25.84 11.14
C VAL A 142 -33.17 -24.53 11.59
N LEU A 143 -33.06 -24.17 12.88
CA LEU A 143 -33.61 -22.92 13.41
C LEU A 143 -32.90 -21.71 12.81
N SER A 144 -31.60 -21.79 12.54
CA SER A 144 -30.81 -20.75 11.89
C SER A 144 -31.26 -20.54 10.45
N ALA A 145 -31.66 -21.60 9.74
CA ALA A 145 -32.24 -21.46 8.41
C ALA A 145 -33.62 -20.80 8.48
N MET A 146 -34.48 -21.24 9.40
CA MET A 146 -35.82 -20.67 9.58
C MET A 146 -35.78 -19.21 10.04
N ALA A 147 -34.89 -18.85 10.97
CA ALA A 147 -34.72 -17.48 11.42
C ALA A 147 -34.38 -16.56 10.24
N ARG A 148 -33.48 -16.96 9.34
CA ARG A 148 -33.15 -16.18 8.13
C ARG A 148 -34.33 -15.92 7.19
N GLU A 149 -35.33 -16.79 7.19
CA GLU A 149 -36.56 -16.58 6.39
C GLU A 149 -37.50 -15.53 7.01
N VAL A 150 -37.32 -15.23 8.31
CA VAL A 150 -38.08 -14.20 9.04
C VAL A 150 -37.36 -12.84 9.00
N LEU A 151 -36.03 -12.85 8.97
CA LEU A 151 -35.23 -11.63 9.00
C LEU A 151 -35.49 -10.73 7.78
N PRO A 152 -35.44 -9.38 7.95
CA PRO A 152 -35.53 -8.46 6.84
C PRO A 152 -34.43 -8.70 5.80
N GLU A 153 -34.76 -8.52 4.52
CA GLU A 153 -33.79 -8.66 3.44
C GLU A 153 -32.64 -7.64 3.60
N GLY A 154 -31.40 -8.11 3.54
CA GLY A 154 -30.21 -7.28 3.72
C GLY A 154 -29.88 -6.89 5.17
N ALA A 155 -30.61 -7.40 6.16
CA ALA A 155 -30.26 -7.18 7.56
C ALA A 155 -28.89 -7.80 7.91
N ASP A 156 -28.01 -7.02 8.55
CA ASP A 156 -26.70 -7.49 9.02
C ASP A 156 -26.84 -8.26 10.35
N ILE A 157 -27.55 -9.39 10.29
CA ILE A 157 -27.87 -10.24 11.43
C ILE A 157 -27.33 -11.64 11.18
N ALA A 158 -26.59 -12.19 12.14
CA ALA A 158 -26.02 -13.53 12.03
C ALA A 158 -26.92 -14.59 12.67
N CYS A 159 -27.08 -15.73 12.01
CA CYS A 159 -27.61 -16.95 12.62
C CYS A 159 -26.53 -18.03 12.56
N VAL A 160 -26.03 -18.45 13.72
CA VAL A 160 -24.87 -19.32 13.87
C VAL A 160 -25.29 -20.63 14.54
N PRO A 161 -25.42 -21.73 13.78
CA PRO A 161 -25.52 -23.05 14.38
C PRO A 161 -24.16 -23.49 14.90
N VAL A 162 -24.13 -24.06 16.11
CA VAL A 162 -22.89 -24.52 16.75
C VAL A 162 -22.67 -26.03 16.66
N MET A 163 -23.63 -26.79 16.11
CA MET A 163 -23.43 -28.19 15.77
C MET A 163 -24.04 -28.53 14.40
N ARG A 164 -23.57 -29.63 13.82
CA ARG A 164 -24.07 -30.22 12.58
C ARG A 164 -23.96 -31.73 12.68
N ARG A 165 -25.06 -32.44 12.40
CA ARG A 165 -25.16 -33.91 12.52
C ARG A 165 -24.03 -34.71 11.81
N ASP A 166 -23.50 -34.17 10.72
CA ASP A 166 -22.52 -34.83 9.85
C ASP A 166 -21.11 -34.21 9.99
N ARG A 167 -20.83 -33.50 11.10
CA ARG A 167 -19.55 -32.79 11.34
C ARG A 167 -19.01 -33.09 12.74
N ASP A 168 -17.71 -32.84 12.92
CA ASP A 168 -17.05 -32.92 14.22
C ASP A 168 -17.61 -31.86 15.18
N GLU A 169 -18.11 -32.32 16.33
CA GLU A 169 -18.82 -31.46 17.29
C GLU A 169 -17.93 -30.35 17.85
N VAL A 170 -16.70 -30.70 18.28
CA VAL A 170 -15.76 -29.74 18.87
C VAL A 170 -15.38 -28.68 17.86
N ARG A 171 -15.05 -29.08 16.63
CA ARG A 171 -14.69 -28.16 15.55
C ARG A 171 -15.86 -27.25 15.19
N GLU A 172 -17.08 -27.76 15.04
CA GLU A 172 -18.23 -26.93 14.66
C GLU A 172 -18.56 -25.93 15.77
N PHE A 173 -18.50 -26.35 17.03
CA PHE A 173 -18.72 -25.48 18.18
C PHE A 173 -17.70 -24.35 18.23
N LEU A 174 -16.39 -24.66 18.17
CA LEU A 174 -15.33 -23.65 18.18
C LEU A 174 -15.38 -22.73 16.95
N THR A 175 -15.76 -23.27 15.79
CA THR A 175 -15.97 -22.46 14.58
C THR A 175 -17.16 -21.51 14.74
N GLY A 176 -18.24 -21.96 15.39
CA GLY A 176 -19.39 -21.12 15.74
C GLY A 176 -18.99 -19.96 16.65
N LEU A 177 -18.24 -20.25 17.72
CA LEU A 177 -17.70 -19.22 18.61
C LEU A 177 -16.77 -18.25 17.88
N ALA A 178 -15.88 -18.74 17.01
CA ALA A 178 -15.01 -17.88 16.21
C ALA A 178 -15.80 -16.95 15.27
N ARG A 179 -16.89 -17.44 14.65
CA ARG A 179 -17.79 -16.60 13.84
C ARG A 179 -18.42 -15.48 14.67
N LEU A 180 -18.82 -15.77 15.91
CA LEU A 180 -19.35 -14.76 16.83
C LEU A 180 -18.27 -13.72 17.21
N THR A 181 -17.05 -14.16 17.53
CA THR A 181 -15.92 -13.25 17.84
C THR A 181 -15.57 -12.33 16.67
N VAL A 182 -15.52 -12.84 15.44
CA VAL A 182 -15.24 -12.02 14.24
C VAL A 182 -16.33 -10.96 14.02
N ARG A 183 -17.56 -11.24 14.46
CA ARG A 183 -18.67 -10.27 14.43
C ARG A 183 -18.68 -9.29 15.61
N GLY A 184 -17.69 -9.37 16.50
CA GLY A 184 -17.56 -8.48 17.66
C GLY A 184 -18.38 -8.91 18.88
N VAL A 185 -18.92 -10.13 18.90
CA VAL A 185 -19.50 -10.69 20.13
C VAL A 185 -18.39 -11.00 21.12
N ASP A 186 -18.53 -10.53 22.36
CA ASP A 186 -17.59 -10.79 23.44
C ASP A 186 -17.70 -12.25 23.92
N VAL A 187 -16.85 -13.10 23.37
CA VAL A 187 -16.76 -14.52 23.74
C VAL A 187 -15.64 -14.69 24.76
N THR A 188 -16.00 -15.15 25.95
CA THR A 188 -15.06 -15.50 27.02
C THR A 188 -14.37 -16.83 26.74
N TRP A 189 -13.09 -16.82 26.39
CA TRP A 189 -12.30 -18.00 26.00
C TRP A 189 -11.53 -18.65 27.17
N GLU A 190 -11.49 -18.00 28.32
CA GLU A 190 -10.75 -18.40 29.51
C GLU A 190 -11.07 -19.83 29.99
N PRO A 191 -12.34 -20.28 30.04
CA PRO A 191 -12.66 -21.64 30.45
C PRO A 191 -12.06 -22.71 29.54
N LEU A 192 -11.89 -22.41 28.24
CA LEU A 192 -11.31 -23.34 27.26
C LEU A 192 -9.78 -23.39 27.31
N THR A 193 -9.15 -22.30 27.78
CA THR A 193 -7.70 -22.14 27.76
C THR A 193 -7.06 -22.32 29.14
N ALA A 194 -7.86 -22.65 30.16
CA ALA A 194 -7.40 -22.92 31.51
C ALA A 194 -6.31 -24.01 31.52
N GLY A 195 -5.11 -23.67 32.00
CA GLY A 195 -3.94 -24.56 32.02
C GLY A 195 -3.00 -24.45 30.81
N GLY A 196 -3.32 -23.60 29.84
CA GLY A 196 -2.43 -23.26 28.72
C GLY A 196 -1.29 -22.31 29.11
N ARG A 197 -0.30 -22.16 28.22
CA ARG A 197 0.77 -21.14 28.32
C ARG A 197 0.56 -20.05 27.28
N ARG A 198 0.87 -18.80 27.63
CA ARG A 198 0.90 -17.69 26.65
C ARG A 198 2.11 -17.86 25.74
N VAL A 199 1.92 -17.62 24.45
CA VAL A 199 2.98 -17.62 23.42
C VAL A 199 2.93 -16.28 22.69
N GLU A 200 4.09 -15.76 22.30
CA GLU A 200 4.15 -14.58 21.45
C GLU A 200 3.69 -14.94 20.04
N LEU A 201 2.79 -14.13 19.49
CA LEU A 201 2.38 -14.19 18.10
C LEU A 201 3.00 -13.00 17.35
N PRO A 202 3.18 -13.08 16.02
CA PRO A 202 3.53 -11.92 15.22
C PRO A 202 2.62 -10.73 15.56
N THR A 203 3.21 -9.56 15.69
CA THR A 203 2.46 -8.33 15.99
C THR A 203 1.58 -7.92 14.81
N TYR A 204 0.68 -6.96 15.05
CA TYR A 204 -0.22 -6.44 14.02
C TYR A 204 0.54 -6.09 12.74
N ALA A 205 0.12 -6.70 11.62
CA ALA A 205 0.70 -6.43 10.32
C ALA A 205 0.19 -5.09 9.79
N PHE A 206 0.78 -3.98 10.24
CA PHE A 206 0.46 -2.64 9.75
C PHE A 206 0.53 -2.60 8.21
N GLN A 207 -0.50 -2.03 7.58
CA GLN A 207 -0.47 -1.62 6.19
C GLN A 207 0.47 -0.42 6.09
N ARG A 208 1.73 -0.70 5.75
CA ARG A 208 2.80 0.30 5.75
C ARG A 208 2.68 1.18 4.52
N GLU A 209 2.11 2.36 4.70
CA GLU A 209 2.07 3.43 3.71
C GLU A 209 2.86 4.64 4.23
N ARG A 210 3.56 5.33 3.32
CA ARG A 210 4.44 6.46 3.65
C ARG A 210 3.64 7.77 3.61
N TYR A 211 3.29 8.29 4.77
CA TYR A 211 2.51 9.53 4.95
C TYR A 211 3.36 10.75 5.40
N TRP A 212 4.62 10.83 4.99
CA TRP A 212 5.47 11.97 5.35
C TRP A 212 5.23 13.15 4.41
N LEU A 213 5.07 14.37 4.97
CA LEU A 213 5.09 15.61 4.21
C LEU A 213 6.50 15.82 3.62
N GLU A 214 6.65 15.65 2.32
CA GLU A 214 7.86 15.99 1.59
C GLU A 214 7.87 17.50 1.33
N VAL A 215 8.24 18.26 2.37
CA VAL A 215 8.48 19.70 2.23
C VAL A 215 9.82 19.85 1.52
N PRO A 216 9.88 20.47 0.32
CA PRO A 216 11.15 20.89 -0.25
C PRO A 216 11.84 21.72 0.82
N SER A 217 13.09 21.42 1.16
CA SER A 217 13.83 22.25 2.09
C SER A 217 13.96 23.64 1.46
N ALA A 218 13.06 24.56 1.83
CA ALA A 218 13.23 25.96 1.54
C ALA A 218 14.57 26.32 2.17
N VAL A 219 15.56 26.59 1.30
CA VAL A 219 16.79 27.24 1.70
C VAL A 219 16.34 28.47 2.47
N GLY A 220 16.61 28.54 3.78
CA GLY A 220 16.28 29.74 4.56
C GLY A 220 16.85 30.96 3.83
N ASP A 221 16.16 32.11 3.90
CA ASP A 221 16.57 33.30 3.17
C ASP A 221 18.00 33.72 3.56
N VAL A 222 18.98 33.30 2.75
CA VAL A 222 20.42 33.50 2.99
C VAL A 222 20.80 34.98 2.92
N THR A 223 19.92 35.82 2.36
CA THR A 223 20.14 37.28 2.30
C THR A 223 20.12 37.91 3.69
N THR A 224 19.41 37.32 4.64
CA THR A 224 19.43 37.74 6.06
C THR A 224 20.80 37.56 6.72
N ALA A 225 21.63 36.66 6.19
CA ALA A 225 23.02 36.45 6.59
C ALA A 225 24.03 37.25 5.74
N GLY A 226 23.55 38.15 4.87
CA GLY A 226 24.39 38.95 3.97
C GLY A 226 24.96 38.20 2.77
N LEU A 227 24.44 37.01 2.46
CA LEU A 227 24.83 36.21 1.31
C LEU A 227 23.87 36.39 0.13
N VAL A 228 24.32 36.07 -1.08
CA VAL A 228 23.48 36.08 -2.27
C VAL A 228 22.97 34.66 -2.54
N ALA A 229 21.67 34.50 -2.77
CA ALA A 229 21.12 33.20 -3.20
C ALA A 229 21.65 32.85 -4.60
N SER A 230 22.11 31.61 -4.80
CA SER A 230 22.74 31.21 -6.07
C SER A 230 21.74 30.75 -7.15
N GLU A 231 20.46 30.60 -6.80
CA GLU A 231 19.38 30.06 -7.65
C GLU A 231 19.75 28.74 -8.36
N HIS A 232 20.62 27.93 -7.75
CA HIS A 232 21.10 26.67 -8.32
C HIS A 232 20.78 25.50 -7.37
N PRO A 233 20.29 24.34 -7.84
CA PRO A 233 19.85 23.26 -6.96
C PRO A 233 20.93 22.76 -6.01
N LEU A 234 22.19 22.68 -6.45
CA LEU A 234 23.31 22.19 -5.63
C LEU A 234 24.05 23.29 -4.86
N LEU A 235 23.83 24.56 -5.20
CA LEU A 235 24.56 25.69 -4.59
C LEU A 235 23.53 26.63 -3.99
N GLY A 236 23.51 26.75 -2.67
CA GLY A 236 22.50 27.55 -1.96
C GLY A 236 22.86 29.03 -1.90
N ALA A 237 24.14 29.36 -1.73
CA ALA A 237 24.57 30.75 -1.53
C ALA A 237 25.94 31.04 -2.14
N ILE A 238 26.14 32.31 -2.49
CA ILE A 238 27.37 32.88 -3.04
C ILE A 238 27.90 33.94 -2.07
N MET A 239 29.20 33.89 -1.79
CA MET A 239 29.93 34.87 -1.01
C MET A 239 31.10 35.42 -1.84
N ARG A 240 31.05 36.71 -2.19
CA ARG A 240 32.21 37.41 -2.75
C ARG A 240 33.22 37.71 -1.64
N ARG A 241 34.49 37.44 -1.87
CA ARG A 241 35.56 37.69 -0.90
C ARG A 241 35.96 39.16 -0.90
N ALA A 242 36.21 39.71 0.28
CA ALA A 242 36.61 41.11 0.43
C ALA A 242 38.12 41.33 0.29
N ASP A 243 38.92 40.29 0.52
CA ASP A 243 40.38 40.34 0.52
C ASP A 243 41.00 40.06 -0.86
N VAL A 244 40.26 39.38 -1.73
CA VAL A 244 40.70 38.95 -3.06
C VAL A 244 39.53 38.98 -4.04
N ASP A 245 39.82 39.10 -5.34
CA ASP A 245 38.81 39.01 -6.41
C ASP A 245 38.39 37.55 -6.67
N GLY A 246 37.78 36.93 -5.67
CA GLY A 246 37.35 35.54 -5.70
C GLY A 246 35.96 35.35 -5.10
N VAL A 247 35.35 34.21 -5.39
CA VAL A 247 34.00 33.86 -4.92
C VAL A 247 33.98 32.48 -4.28
N VAL A 248 33.11 32.32 -3.29
CA VAL A 248 32.84 31.03 -2.64
C VAL A 248 31.38 30.73 -2.77
N PHE A 249 31.04 29.60 -3.39
CA PHE A 249 29.71 29.02 -3.34
C PHE A 249 29.63 28.05 -2.18
N THR A 250 28.45 27.95 -1.58
CA THR A 250 28.16 26.99 -0.52
C THR A 250 26.90 26.20 -0.83
N GLY A 251 26.87 24.94 -0.41
CA GLY A 251 25.71 24.07 -0.56
C GLY A 251 25.58 23.11 0.62
N ARG A 252 24.38 22.60 0.82
CA ARG A 252 24.09 21.53 1.78
C ARG A 252 23.38 20.39 1.07
N TRP A 253 23.97 19.21 1.07
CA TRP A 253 23.48 18.07 0.30
C TRP A 253 23.09 16.92 1.21
N SER A 254 21.95 16.30 0.93
CA SER A 254 21.52 15.04 1.54
C SER A 254 20.68 14.30 0.52
N LEU A 255 20.58 12.97 0.63
CA LEU A 255 19.67 12.20 -0.23
C LEU A 255 18.19 12.56 -0.01
N ARG A 256 17.86 13.29 1.06
CA ARG A 256 16.51 13.82 1.30
C ARG A 256 16.24 15.09 0.50
N SER A 257 17.22 15.97 0.37
CA SER A 257 17.09 17.25 -0.36
C SER A 257 17.41 17.11 -1.84
N HIS A 258 18.24 16.14 -2.21
CA HIS A 258 18.68 15.88 -3.58
C HIS A 258 18.62 14.37 -3.88
N PRO A 259 17.41 13.79 -4.04
CA PRO A 259 17.22 12.35 -4.18
C PRO A 259 17.98 11.73 -5.36
N TRP A 260 18.11 12.47 -6.47
CA TRP A 260 18.81 12.01 -7.66
C TRP A 260 20.27 11.68 -7.42
N LEU A 261 20.92 12.27 -6.40
CA LEU A 261 22.31 11.92 -6.05
C LEU A 261 22.42 10.42 -5.73
N GLY A 262 21.39 9.83 -5.12
CA GLY A 262 21.35 8.41 -4.75
C GLY A 262 21.26 7.43 -5.93
N GLU A 263 21.06 7.95 -7.14
CA GLU A 263 20.94 7.18 -8.38
C GLU A 263 22.28 6.99 -9.10
N HIS A 264 23.38 7.53 -8.57
CA HIS A 264 24.72 7.26 -9.10
C HIS A 264 25.55 6.52 -8.05
N ARG A 265 25.68 5.20 -8.22
CA ARG A 265 26.39 4.33 -7.27
C ARG A 265 27.58 3.63 -7.91
N VAL A 266 28.68 3.61 -7.17
CA VAL A 266 29.88 2.82 -7.46
C VAL A 266 30.03 1.79 -6.34
N GLY A 267 29.80 0.52 -6.66
CA GLY A 267 29.59 -0.54 -5.67
C GLY A 267 28.38 -0.21 -4.78
N SER A 268 28.58 -0.19 -3.47
CA SER A 268 27.54 0.18 -2.51
C SER A 268 27.47 1.68 -2.22
N SER A 269 28.44 2.47 -2.67
CA SER A 269 28.58 3.88 -2.28
C SER A 269 27.85 4.81 -3.24
N VAL A 270 27.16 5.82 -2.71
CA VAL A 270 26.64 6.94 -3.52
C VAL A 270 27.79 7.89 -3.81
N VAL A 271 28.19 7.99 -5.07
CA VAL A 271 29.33 8.81 -5.50
C VAL A 271 28.81 9.92 -6.39
N PHE A 272 29.18 11.17 -6.10
CA PHE A 272 28.84 12.29 -6.97
C PHE A 272 29.49 12.10 -8.34
N PRO A 273 28.73 12.15 -9.45
CA PRO A 273 29.26 11.86 -10.77
C PRO A 273 30.29 12.91 -11.19
N GLY A 274 31.25 12.49 -12.02
CA GLY A 274 32.27 13.40 -12.56
C GLY A 274 31.67 14.59 -13.32
N THR A 275 30.55 14.36 -13.99
CA THR A 275 29.75 15.37 -14.70
C THR A 275 29.12 16.39 -13.78
N GLY A 276 28.88 16.03 -12.52
CA GLY A 276 28.42 16.95 -11.50
C GLY A 276 29.46 18.02 -11.18
N PHE A 277 30.75 17.69 -11.21
CA PHE A 277 31.80 18.69 -11.04
C PHE A 277 31.87 19.66 -12.22
N VAL A 278 31.62 19.19 -13.45
CA VAL A 278 31.52 20.05 -14.63
C VAL A 278 30.40 21.07 -14.44
N GLU A 279 29.21 20.64 -14.02
CA GLU A 279 28.08 21.53 -13.72
C GLU A 279 28.42 22.58 -12.65
N LEU A 280 29.06 22.17 -11.55
CA LEU A 280 29.50 23.10 -10.50
C LEU A 280 30.48 24.16 -11.02
N LEU A 281 31.43 23.75 -11.87
CA LEU A 281 32.45 24.64 -12.43
C LEU A 281 31.87 25.58 -13.49
N VAL A 282 30.92 25.12 -14.32
CA VAL A 282 30.20 25.98 -15.27
C VAL A 282 29.47 27.08 -14.50
N ARG A 283 28.65 26.71 -13.49
CA ARG A 283 27.93 27.70 -12.69
C ARG A 283 28.86 28.66 -11.95
N ALA A 284 29.99 28.17 -11.45
CA ALA A 284 30.99 29.00 -10.79
C ALA A 284 31.72 29.94 -11.77
N GLY A 285 32.00 29.47 -12.99
CA GLY A 285 32.60 30.23 -14.07
C GLY A 285 31.71 31.37 -14.55
N ASP A 286 30.41 31.10 -14.75
CA ASP A 286 29.43 32.11 -15.16
C ASP A 286 29.39 33.32 -14.21
N GLU A 287 29.55 33.09 -12.91
CA GLU A 287 29.55 34.14 -11.88
C GLU A 287 30.75 35.09 -11.97
N VAL A 288 31.87 34.60 -12.50
CA VAL A 288 33.12 35.36 -12.64
C VAL A 288 33.44 35.71 -14.10
N GLY A 289 32.51 35.46 -15.02
CA GLY A 289 32.68 35.73 -16.45
C GLY A 289 33.64 34.77 -17.18
N CYS A 290 33.82 33.56 -16.66
CA CYS A 290 34.63 32.51 -17.28
C CYS A 290 33.74 31.43 -17.91
N GLY A 291 33.56 31.49 -19.23
CA GLY A 291 32.73 30.55 -19.99
C GLY A 291 33.43 29.25 -20.44
N ARG A 292 34.66 28.98 -19.98
CA ARG A 292 35.40 27.77 -20.34
C ARG A 292 36.12 27.16 -19.14
N ILE A 293 36.02 25.83 -19.04
CA ILE A 293 36.84 25.01 -18.16
C ILE A 293 38.02 24.53 -18.98
N GLU A 294 39.22 25.04 -18.71
CA GLU A 294 40.43 24.60 -19.39
C GLU A 294 40.84 23.21 -18.90
N GLU A 295 40.79 23.01 -17.59
CA GLU A 295 41.09 21.75 -16.93
C GLU A 295 40.19 21.56 -15.72
N LEU A 296 39.74 20.33 -15.50
CA LEU A 296 39.14 19.88 -14.26
C LEU A 296 39.68 18.49 -13.96
N THR A 297 40.28 18.32 -12.79
CA THR A 297 40.82 17.06 -12.31
C THR A 297 40.12 16.67 -11.01
N GLN A 298 39.60 15.44 -10.96
CA GLN A 298 39.03 14.86 -9.75
C GLN A 298 40.13 14.21 -8.92
N GLU A 299 40.29 14.66 -7.68
CA GLU A 299 41.37 14.22 -6.78
C GLU A 299 40.88 13.12 -5.83
N THR A 300 39.67 13.25 -5.30
CA THR A 300 39.09 12.31 -4.34
C THR A 300 37.60 12.15 -4.59
N PRO A 301 37.06 10.93 -4.66
CA PRO A 301 35.62 10.70 -4.82
C PRO A 301 34.81 11.44 -3.76
N LEU A 302 33.77 12.17 -4.17
CA LEU A 302 32.83 12.81 -3.25
C LEU A 302 31.70 11.82 -2.97
N VAL A 303 31.75 11.18 -1.79
CA VAL A 303 30.76 10.20 -1.36
C VAL A 303 29.64 10.90 -0.59
N VAL A 304 28.39 10.71 -1.02
CA VAL A 304 27.21 11.24 -0.34
C VAL A 304 26.73 10.24 0.70
N PRO A 305 26.63 10.62 1.99
CA PRO A 305 26.24 9.67 3.02
C PRO A 305 24.76 9.30 2.88
N GLU A 306 24.43 8.03 3.13
CA GLU A 306 23.03 7.56 3.07
C GLU A 306 22.14 8.21 4.14
N ARG A 307 22.76 8.74 5.21
CA ARG A 307 22.10 9.46 6.31
C ARG A 307 22.90 10.70 6.68
N GLY A 308 22.21 11.76 7.08
CA GLY A 308 22.83 13.05 7.38
C GLY A 308 23.00 13.91 6.13
N ALA A 309 23.88 14.91 6.23
CA ALA A 309 24.16 15.85 5.15
C ALA A 309 25.65 16.19 5.05
N LEU A 310 26.03 16.68 3.88
CA LEU A 310 27.33 17.28 3.59
C LEU A 310 27.15 18.79 3.50
N ARG A 311 28.19 19.53 3.86
CA ARG A 311 28.41 20.90 3.42
C ARG A 311 29.39 20.88 2.24
N LEU A 312 29.12 21.70 1.24
CA LEU A 312 29.93 21.86 0.04
C LEU A 312 30.49 23.28 -0.02
N GLN A 313 31.71 23.44 -0.53
CA GLN A 313 32.24 24.72 -1.00
C GLN A 313 32.80 24.60 -2.41
N VAL A 314 32.51 25.57 -3.27
CA VAL A 314 33.22 25.78 -4.54
C VAL A 314 33.94 27.11 -4.47
N VAL A 315 35.26 27.10 -4.53
CA VAL A 315 36.11 28.27 -4.32
C VAL A 315 36.76 28.64 -5.65
N VAL A 316 36.49 29.85 -6.13
CA VAL A 316 37.14 30.44 -7.32
C VAL A 316 38.09 31.53 -6.86
N GLY A 317 39.35 31.45 -7.30
CA GLY A 317 40.39 32.41 -6.98
C GLY A 317 40.37 33.68 -7.84
N SER A 318 41.27 34.61 -7.48
CA SER A 318 41.65 35.75 -8.31
C SER A 318 42.14 35.31 -9.69
N PRO A 319 42.02 36.16 -10.72
CA PRO A 319 42.64 35.88 -11.99
C PRO A 319 44.16 35.97 -11.84
N GLU A 320 44.87 35.00 -12.40
CA GLU A 320 46.31 35.03 -12.57
C GLU A 320 46.71 36.03 -13.67
N GLU A 321 48.01 36.30 -13.84
CA GLU A 321 48.51 37.16 -14.92
C GLU A 321 48.10 36.65 -16.32
N SER A 322 47.91 35.34 -16.46
CA SER A 322 47.41 34.68 -17.68
C SER A 322 45.92 34.92 -17.95
N GLY A 323 45.17 35.48 -17.00
CA GLY A 323 43.71 35.58 -17.03
C GLY A 323 42.98 34.32 -16.55
N LEU A 324 43.71 33.24 -16.25
CA LEU A 324 43.13 32.01 -15.71
C LEU A 324 42.71 32.20 -14.25
N ARG A 325 41.63 31.54 -13.85
CA ARG A 325 41.19 31.47 -12.46
C ARG A 325 41.23 30.03 -11.97
N GLY A 326 41.95 29.80 -10.87
CA GLY A 326 41.89 28.52 -10.17
C GLY A 326 40.51 28.30 -9.53
N VAL A 327 40.00 27.07 -9.61
CA VAL A 327 38.76 26.65 -8.95
C VAL A 327 38.98 25.33 -8.20
N ALA A 328 38.34 25.17 -7.06
CA ALA A 328 38.38 23.92 -6.29
C ALA A 328 37.05 23.63 -5.58
N VAL A 329 36.70 22.34 -5.50
CA VAL A 329 35.48 21.85 -4.85
C VAL A 329 35.85 21.07 -3.60
N TYR A 330 35.23 21.46 -2.48
CA TYR A 330 35.46 20.89 -1.17
C TYR A 330 34.16 20.39 -0.55
N SER A 331 34.25 19.36 0.28
CA SER A 331 33.13 18.98 1.14
C SER A 331 33.59 18.60 2.55
N ARG A 332 32.62 18.62 3.47
CA ARG A 332 32.76 18.14 4.83
C ARG A 332 31.41 17.63 5.32
N LEU A 333 31.38 16.55 6.10
CA LEU A 333 30.16 16.11 6.77
C LEU A 333 29.61 17.24 7.66
N GLU A 334 28.30 17.40 7.69
CA GLU A 334 27.65 18.46 8.46
C GLU A 334 27.93 18.32 9.96
N GLU A 335 27.85 17.10 10.47
CA GLU A 335 28.03 16.73 11.88
C GLU A 335 29.50 16.53 12.29
N ALA A 336 30.46 16.75 11.37
CA ALA A 336 31.88 16.64 11.72
C ALA A 336 32.30 17.75 12.68
N ASP A 337 33.15 17.41 13.65
CA ASP A 337 33.78 18.36 14.56
C ASP A 337 34.49 19.48 13.78
N GLU A 338 34.56 20.68 14.36
CA GLU A 338 35.08 21.88 13.67
C GLU A 338 36.54 21.71 13.20
N ASP A 339 37.33 20.94 13.96
CA ASP A 339 38.74 20.65 13.69
C ASP A 339 38.96 19.67 12.53
N VAL A 340 37.91 18.98 12.06
CA VAL A 340 38.01 18.10 10.90
C VAL A 340 38.21 18.95 9.64
N PRO A 341 39.31 18.77 8.90
CA PRO A 341 39.59 19.55 7.71
C PRO A 341 38.60 19.24 6.59
N TRP A 342 38.39 20.21 5.71
CA TRP A 342 37.64 20.01 4.48
C TRP A 342 38.42 19.09 3.53
N THR A 343 37.71 18.18 2.86
CA THR A 343 38.30 17.33 1.81
C THR A 343 38.15 18.03 0.47
N ARG A 344 39.25 18.16 -0.28
CA ARG A 344 39.21 18.63 -1.67
C ARG A 344 38.89 17.45 -2.59
N HIS A 345 37.85 17.61 -3.41
CA HIS A 345 37.39 16.57 -4.31
C HIS A 345 37.83 16.80 -5.75
N ALA A 346 37.90 18.06 -6.16
CA ALA A 346 38.32 18.43 -7.50
C ALA A 346 39.00 19.79 -7.52
N SER A 347 39.87 20.01 -8.51
CA SER A 347 40.47 21.29 -8.83
C SER A 347 40.53 21.51 -10.33
N GLY A 348 40.64 22.77 -10.76
CA GLY A 348 40.63 23.11 -12.17
C GLY A 348 41.01 24.55 -12.46
N LEU A 349 40.96 24.89 -13.74
CA LEU A 349 41.28 26.21 -14.29
C LEU A 349 40.12 26.69 -15.17
N LEU A 350 39.70 27.93 -14.95
CA LEU A 350 38.65 28.60 -15.69
C LEU A 350 39.24 29.74 -16.52
N SER A 351 38.71 29.96 -17.71
CA SER A 351 39.10 31.06 -18.60
C SER A 351 37.88 31.75 -19.21
N SER A 352 38.04 32.99 -19.66
CA SER A 352 37.07 33.65 -20.53
C SER A 352 36.99 32.93 -21.87
N SER A 353 35.80 32.75 -22.42
CA SER A 353 35.60 32.11 -23.73
C SER A 353 34.90 33.08 -24.67
N ASP A 354 35.48 33.29 -25.86
CA ASP A 354 34.87 34.05 -26.97
C ASP A 354 34.46 33.14 -28.15
N SER A 355 34.54 31.81 -27.97
CA SER A 355 34.34 30.87 -29.08
C SER A 355 32.86 30.67 -29.40
N ALA A 356 32.52 30.73 -30.69
CA ALA A 356 31.20 30.32 -31.17
C ALA A 356 31.17 28.80 -31.41
N ALA A 357 30.03 28.17 -31.15
CA ALA A 357 29.84 26.74 -31.40
C ALA A 357 30.00 26.40 -32.91
N GLY A 358 30.94 25.51 -33.23
CA GLY A 358 31.26 25.10 -34.59
C GLY A 358 30.95 23.63 -34.87
N PHE A 359 29.71 23.18 -34.60
CA PHE A 359 29.30 21.80 -34.89
C PHE A 359 27.97 21.73 -35.66
N GLU A 360 27.90 20.84 -36.65
CA GLU A 360 26.69 20.55 -37.42
C GLU A 360 26.14 19.17 -37.03
N LEU A 361 25.07 19.17 -36.21
CA LEU A 361 24.29 17.97 -35.83
C LEU A 361 22.83 18.05 -36.32
N ALA A 362 22.58 18.82 -37.39
CA ALA A 362 21.22 19.07 -37.88
C ALA A 362 20.53 17.82 -38.47
N GLN A 363 21.30 16.92 -39.10
CA GLN A 363 20.79 15.63 -39.58
C GLN A 363 20.97 14.54 -38.52
N TRP A 364 19.88 13.85 -38.17
CA TRP A 364 19.88 12.81 -37.13
C TRP A 364 18.96 11.61 -37.48
N PRO A 365 19.43 10.35 -37.29
CA PRO A 365 20.82 9.98 -37.06
C PRO A 365 21.70 10.40 -38.25
N PRO A 366 23.03 10.51 -38.08
CA PRO A 366 23.92 10.91 -39.17
C PRO A 366 23.76 9.99 -40.39
N ALA A 367 23.77 10.56 -41.60
CA ALA A 367 23.66 9.78 -42.82
C ALA A 367 24.74 8.70 -42.90
N GLY A 368 24.32 7.44 -43.11
CA GLY A 368 25.21 6.29 -43.23
C GLY A 368 25.75 5.76 -41.90
N ALA A 369 25.19 6.15 -40.75
CA ALA A 369 25.48 5.54 -39.47
C ALA A 369 24.68 4.23 -39.28
N GLU A 370 25.32 3.21 -38.74
CA GLU A 370 24.71 1.90 -38.45
C GLU A 370 24.23 1.86 -37.00
N PRO A 371 23.05 1.29 -36.69
CA PRO A 371 22.56 1.22 -35.32
C PRO A 371 23.42 0.31 -34.44
N LEU A 372 23.65 0.73 -33.19
CA LEU A 372 24.26 -0.07 -32.14
C LEU A 372 23.18 -0.60 -31.19
N ASP A 373 23.40 -1.79 -30.65
CA ASP A 373 22.53 -2.35 -29.61
C ASP A 373 22.81 -1.64 -28.28
N VAL A 374 21.75 -1.04 -27.72
CA VAL A 374 21.78 -0.38 -26.41
C VAL A 374 21.25 -1.31 -25.31
N ASP A 375 20.67 -2.45 -25.68
CA ASP A 375 20.10 -3.40 -24.74
C ASP A 375 21.19 -3.96 -23.81
N ASN A 376 20.78 -4.22 -22.57
CA ASN A 376 21.65 -4.73 -21.51
C ASN A 376 22.85 -3.84 -21.13
N LEU A 377 23.01 -2.63 -21.69
CA LEU A 377 24.12 -1.73 -21.31
C LEU A 377 24.15 -1.50 -19.80
N TYR A 378 23.01 -1.14 -19.22
CA TYR A 378 22.90 -0.86 -17.79
C TYR A 378 23.11 -2.10 -16.91
N GLN A 379 22.76 -3.29 -17.41
CA GLN A 379 23.08 -4.54 -16.72
C GLN A 379 24.59 -4.79 -16.72
N ARG A 380 25.27 -4.60 -17.86
CA ARG A 380 26.74 -4.74 -17.95
C ARG A 380 27.47 -3.74 -17.04
N LEU A 381 27.02 -2.48 -17.02
CA LEU A 381 27.55 -1.46 -16.12
C LEU A 381 27.35 -1.85 -14.65
N ALA A 382 26.17 -2.36 -14.29
CA ALA A 382 25.88 -2.84 -12.93
C ALA A 382 26.77 -4.02 -12.54
N ASP A 383 27.00 -4.98 -13.45
CA ASP A 383 27.89 -6.13 -13.23
C ASP A 383 29.35 -5.68 -13.05
N ALA A 384 29.76 -4.58 -13.69
CA ALA A 384 31.06 -3.92 -13.51
C ALA A 384 31.13 -3.03 -12.24
N GLY A 385 30.03 -2.89 -11.50
CA GLY A 385 29.96 -2.13 -10.25
C GLY A 385 29.44 -0.69 -10.38
N LEU A 386 28.98 -0.27 -11.55
CA LEU A 386 28.33 1.03 -11.78
C LEU A 386 26.81 0.86 -11.81
N VAL A 387 26.15 1.20 -10.72
CA VAL A 387 24.69 1.05 -10.57
C VAL A 387 24.02 2.40 -10.73
N TYR A 388 23.26 2.53 -11.81
CA TYR A 388 22.54 3.75 -12.18
C TYR A 388 21.05 3.63 -11.88
N GLY A 389 20.45 4.68 -11.32
CA GLY A 389 19.00 4.86 -11.23
C GLY A 389 18.43 5.51 -12.50
N GLU A 390 17.11 5.65 -12.53
CA GLU A 390 16.34 6.01 -13.72
C GLU A 390 16.83 7.30 -14.41
N ARG A 391 17.22 8.35 -13.66
CA ARG A 391 17.71 9.61 -14.23
C ARG A 391 19.03 9.46 -14.98
N PHE A 392 19.87 8.51 -14.58
CA PHE A 392 21.15 8.23 -15.23
C PHE A 392 21.04 7.18 -16.35
N GLN A 393 19.89 6.53 -16.48
CA GLN A 393 19.63 5.56 -17.54
C GLN A 393 19.02 6.21 -18.80
N GLY A 394 19.60 7.35 -19.21
CA GLY A 394 19.01 8.21 -20.23
C GLY A 394 19.25 7.79 -21.68
N LEU A 395 20.11 6.81 -21.96
CA LEU A 395 20.50 6.44 -23.32
C LEU A 395 19.34 5.74 -24.05
N GLN A 396 18.83 6.36 -25.12
CA GLN A 396 17.67 5.87 -25.87
C GLN A 396 18.06 5.05 -27.09
N ALA A 397 19.09 5.50 -27.81
CA ALA A 397 19.55 4.88 -29.05
C ALA A 397 20.99 5.26 -29.33
N GLY A 398 21.72 4.36 -29.99
CA GLY A 398 23.11 4.54 -30.40
C GLY A 398 23.33 4.16 -31.85
N TRP A 399 24.29 4.81 -32.49
CA TRP A 399 24.75 4.52 -33.85
C TRP A 399 26.27 4.63 -33.94
N ILE A 400 26.87 3.97 -34.93
CA ILE A 400 28.29 4.07 -35.25
C ILE A 400 28.49 4.51 -36.69
N LYS A 401 29.45 5.40 -36.93
CA LYS A 401 29.90 5.76 -38.27
C LYS A 401 31.42 5.92 -38.29
N GLY A 402 32.11 4.96 -38.90
CA GLY A 402 33.56 4.86 -38.77
C GLY A 402 33.91 4.51 -37.33
N GLU A 403 34.62 5.40 -36.64
CA GLU A 403 35.00 5.26 -35.22
C GLU A 403 34.17 6.15 -34.28
N ASP A 404 33.31 7.01 -34.84
CA ASP A 404 32.48 7.94 -34.08
C ASP A 404 31.18 7.24 -33.64
N ILE A 405 30.85 7.36 -32.36
CA ILE A 405 29.60 6.86 -31.78
C ILE A 405 28.63 8.05 -31.65
N TYR A 406 27.40 7.86 -32.08
CA TYR A 406 26.34 8.85 -31.95
C TYR A 406 25.27 8.31 -31.03
N ALA A 407 24.73 9.14 -30.14
CA ALA A 407 23.71 8.70 -29.19
C ALA A 407 22.65 9.76 -28.95
N GLU A 408 21.41 9.29 -28.77
CA GLU A 408 20.29 10.11 -28.30
C GLU A 408 20.03 9.79 -26.83
N ILE A 409 20.00 10.84 -26.00
CA ILE A 409 19.87 10.74 -24.54
C ILE A 409 18.68 11.58 -24.11
N ARG A 410 17.92 11.08 -23.13
CA ARG A 410 16.72 11.73 -22.62
C ARG A 410 16.59 11.51 -21.12
N LEU A 411 16.27 12.57 -20.36
CA LEU A 411 15.82 12.41 -18.98
C LEU A 411 14.44 11.73 -18.92
N PRO A 412 14.18 10.89 -17.91
CA PRO A 412 12.84 10.35 -17.70
C PRO A 412 11.82 11.47 -17.50
N GLU A 413 10.56 11.25 -17.91
CA GLU A 413 9.52 12.28 -17.96
C GLU A 413 9.36 13.06 -16.65
N HIS A 414 9.48 12.37 -15.51
CA HIS A 414 9.35 12.96 -14.19
C HIS A 414 10.50 13.92 -13.82
N ALA A 415 11.65 13.85 -14.50
CA ALA A 415 12.83 14.67 -14.25
C ALA A 415 13.03 15.77 -15.32
N VAL A 416 12.19 15.83 -16.36
CA VAL A 416 12.33 16.84 -17.43
C VAL A 416 12.28 18.27 -16.90
N ALA A 417 11.40 18.55 -15.93
CA ALA A 417 11.27 19.88 -15.32
C ALA A 417 12.48 20.27 -14.44
N GLU A 418 13.29 19.30 -14.00
CA GLU A 418 14.52 19.57 -13.24
C GLU A 418 15.62 20.10 -14.16
N ALA A 419 15.60 19.75 -15.45
CA ALA A 419 16.64 20.12 -16.41
C ALA A 419 16.89 21.63 -16.49
N GLU A 420 15.82 22.43 -16.46
CA GLU A 420 15.87 23.90 -16.56
C GLU A 420 16.58 24.57 -15.38
N GLN A 421 16.77 23.86 -14.27
CA GLN A 421 17.42 24.37 -13.06
C GLN A 421 18.95 24.19 -13.09
N TYR A 422 19.46 23.47 -14.08
CA TYR A 422 20.88 23.20 -14.29
C TYR A 422 21.36 23.81 -15.60
N ALA A 423 22.65 24.16 -15.66
CA ALA A 423 23.26 24.54 -16.92
C ALA A 423 23.26 23.33 -17.87
N LEU A 424 23.75 22.18 -17.40
CA LEU A 424 23.53 20.88 -18.00
C LEU A 424 23.33 19.83 -16.92
N HIS A 425 22.13 19.25 -16.84
CA HIS A 425 21.80 18.29 -15.79
C HIS A 425 22.83 17.14 -15.72
N PRO A 426 23.50 16.91 -14.57
CA PRO A 426 24.65 15.98 -14.48
C PRO A 426 24.37 14.56 -15.00
N ALA A 427 23.17 14.04 -14.74
CA ALA A 427 22.79 12.70 -15.20
C ALA A 427 22.69 12.58 -16.74
N VAL A 428 22.36 13.66 -17.44
CA VAL A 428 22.26 13.69 -18.91
C VAL A 428 23.64 13.72 -19.54
N LEU A 429 24.54 14.53 -18.99
CA LEU A 429 25.94 14.53 -19.41
C LEU A 429 26.62 13.18 -19.08
N ASP A 430 26.24 12.53 -17.97
CA ASP A 430 26.78 11.23 -17.61
C ASP A 430 26.33 10.15 -18.59
N ALA A 431 25.04 10.15 -18.95
CA ALA A 431 24.51 9.28 -20.00
C ALA A 431 25.17 9.51 -21.37
N ALA A 432 25.64 10.73 -21.66
CA ALA A 432 26.44 11.01 -22.85
C ALA A 432 27.80 10.32 -22.83
N LEU A 433 28.45 10.23 -21.66
CA LEU A 433 29.70 9.49 -21.51
C LEU A 433 29.49 7.98 -21.58
N GLN A 434 28.38 7.47 -21.04
CA GLN A 434 28.04 6.04 -21.09
C GLN A 434 27.95 5.53 -22.54
N ALA A 435 27.60 6.39 -23.51
CA ALA A 435 27.58 6.05 -24.93
C ALA A 435 28.95 5.60 -25.47
N SER A 436 30.06 6.05 -24.87
CA SER A 436 31.41 5.60 -25.24
C SER A 436 31.60 4.08 -25.14
N GLY A 437 30.87 3.43 -24.21
CA GLY A 437 30.94 1.99 -23.96
C GLY A 437 30.05 1.12 -24.84
N LEU A 438 29.29 1.71 -25.78
CA LEU A 438 28.39 0.95 -26.67
C LEU A 438 29.14 0.01 -27.63
N ASN A 439 30.38 0.35 -28.00
CA ASN A 439 31.19 -0.43 -28.94
C ASN A 439 32.45 -1.03 -28.28
N ASP A 440 32.44 -1.16 -26.95
CA ASP A 440 33.57 -1.73 -26.20
C ASP A 440 33.74 -3.22 -26.47
N SER A 441 34.99 -3.69 -26.49
CA SER A 441 35.30 -5.12 -26.55
C SER A 441 34.87 -5.82 -25.24
N PRO A 442 34.62 -7.14 -25.24
CA PRO A 442 34.23 -7.87 -24.02
C PRO A 442 35.20 -7.70 -22.84
N GLU A 443 36.49 -7.51 -23.11
CA GLU A 443 37.50 -7.23 -22.08
C GLU A 443 37.33 -5.83 -21.46
N MET A 444 37.00 -4.82 -22.28
CA MET A 444 36.75 -3.45 -21.79
C MET A 444 35.42 -3.36 -21.04
N GLN A 445 34.41 -4.11 -21.47
CA GLN A 445 33.10 -4.19 -20.80
C GLN A 445 33.17 -4.74 -19.38
N ALA A 446 34.21 -5.52 -19.04
CA ALA A 446 34.40 -6.07 -17.70
C ALA A 446 34.98 -5.05 -16.69
N THR A 447 35.39 -3.86 -17.14
CA THR A 447 36.02 -2.83 -16.30
C THR A 447 35.16 -1.56 -16.27
N ALA A 448 34.83 -1.08 -15.07
CA ALA A 448 34.17 0.21 -14.89
C ALA A 448 35.16 1.36 -15.10
N TYR A 449 34.83 2.29 -15.99
CA TYR A 449 35.54 3.55 -16.16
C TYR A 449 34.71 4.70 -15.59
N VAL A 450 35.37 5.59 -14.85
CA VAL A 450 34.79 6.82 -14.36
C VAL A 450 35.61 8.01 -14.86
N PRO A 451 34.99 9.13 -15.26
CA PRO A 451 35.73 10.31 -15.70
C PRO A 451 36.63 10.84 -14.58
N PHE A 452 37.93 10.94 -14.85
CA PHE A 452 38.91 11.46 -13.90
C PHE A 452 39.30 12.92 -14.20
N SER A 453 39.42 13.27 -15.48
CA SER A 453 39.77 14.62 -15.92
C SER A 453 38.94 15.07 -17.11
N TRP A 454 38.81 16.39 -17.23
CA TRP A 454 38.13 17.08 -18.31
C TRP A 454 39.03 18.20 -18.82
N SER A 455 39.00 18.44 -20.12
CA SER A 455 39.77 19.53 -20.73
C SER A 455 38.95 20.24 -21.79
N GLY A 456 38.98 21.57 -21.76
CA GLY A 456 38.40 22.40 -22.79
C GLY A 456 36.87 22.33 -22.91
N VAL A 457 36.15 22.28 -21.79
CA VAL A 457 34.69 22.23 -21.76
C VAL A 457 34.11 23.64 -21.92
N SER A 458 33.13 23.78 -22.80
CA SER A 458 32.36 25.01 -23.01
C SER A 458 30.89 24.66 -23.20
N LEU A 459 30.01 25.47 -22.60
CA LEU A 459 28.56 25.30 -22.70
C LEU A 459 27.96 26.44 -23.51
N PHE A 460 27.09 26.10 -24.48
CA PHE A 460 26.49 27.08 -25.40
C PHE A 460 24.98 27.24 -25.23
N ALA A 461 24.32 26.30 -24.56
CA ALA A 461 22.88 26.32 -24.28
C ALA A 461 22.61 25.59 -22.96
N VAL A 462 21.57 26.02 -22.25
CA VAL A 462 21.20 25.51 -20.92
C VAL A 462 19.85 24.80 -20.93
N GLY A 463 19.55 24.03 -19.88
CA GLY A 463 18.20 23.48 -19.66
C GLY A 463 17.82 22.28 -20.54
N ALA A 464 18.78 21.64 -21.20
CA ALA A 464 18.50 20.54 -22.11
C ALA A 464 18.09 19.26 -21.36
N SER A 465 16.87 18.76 -21.65
CA SER A 465 16.38 17.46 -21.17
C SER A 465 16.62 16.31 -22.16
N VAL A 466 17.06 16.65 -23.39
CA VAL A 466 17.40 15.72 -24.46
C VAL A 466 18.72 16.15 -25.09
N LEU A 467 19.64 15.22 -25.29
CA LEU A 467 20.90 15.45 -26.00
C LEU A 467 21.03 14.53 -27.21
N ARG A 468 21.73 15.06 -28.21
CA ARG A 468 22.33 14.30 -29.31
C ARG A 468 23.82 14.49 -29.21
N VAL A 469 24.57 13.40 -29.04
CA VAL A 469 26.02 13.46 -28.78
C VAL A 469 26.79 12.71 -29.86
N CYS A 470 28.00 13.17 -30.15
CA CYS A 470 28.98 12.50 -30.99
C CYS A 470 30.22 12.20 -30.13
N VAL A 471 30.39 10.95 -29.73
CA VAL A 471 31.55 10.50 -28.95
C VAL A 471 32.65 10.02 -29.89
N ARG A 472 33.87 10.56 -29.71
CA ARG A 472 35.06 10.14 -30.44
C ARG A 472 36.11 9.58 -29.50
N HIS A 473 36.60 8.38 -29.78
CA HIS A 473 37.75 7.81 -29.06
C HIS A 473 39.05 8.47 -29.54
N VAL A 474 39.73 9.20 -28.66
CA VAL A 474 40.99 9.91 -28.96
C VAL A 474 42.20 9.12 -28.46
N ALA A 475 42.01 8.28 -27.44
CA ALA A 475 42.93 7.26 -26.96
C ALA A 475 42.13 6.17 -26.22
N ARG A 476 42.79 5.09 -25.79
CA ARG A 476 42.13 3.97 -25.09
C ARG A 476 41.33 4.41 -23.86
N ASP A 477 41.78 5.44 -23.18
CA ASP A 477 41.24 5.98 -21.92
C ASP A 477 40.76 7.43 -22.06
N ARG A 478 40.54 7.91 -23.29
CA ARG A 478 40.18 9.31 -23.56
C ARG A 478 39.17 9.42 -24.70
N VAL A 479 38.05 10.09 -24.41
CA VAL A 479 37.01 10.41 -25.37
C VAL A 479 36.80 11.91 -25.51
N SER A 480 36.31 12.34 -26.67
CA SER A 480 35.78 13.69 -26.91
C SER A 480 34.28 13.61 -27.13
N LEU A 481 33.53 14.56 -26.59
CA LEU A 481 32.11 14.76 -26.86
C LEU A 481 31.88 15.91 -27.84
#